data_AF-A0A2N2MK45-F1
#
_entry.id   AF-A0A2N2MK45-F1
#
_cell.length_a   1.000
_cell.length_b   1.000
_cell.length_c   1.000
_cell.angle_alpha   90.00
_cell.angle_beta   90.00
_cell.angle_gamma   90.00
#
_symmetry.space_group_name_H-M   'P 1'
#
loop_
_entity.id
_entity.type
_entity.pdbx_description
1 polymer ?
#
loop_
_entity_poly.entity_id
_entity_poly.type
_entity_poly.pdbx_seq_one_letter_code
_entity_poly.pdbx_strand_id
1 'polypeptide(L)'
;MSKILIVDDDQDVRDTLKWPLRDAGHEVDTAGDQAEALEQIVQHTYDFAVLDVRLFGLGEDDISGITLSIAFKKLCPAIQIILLSQYEKTKKTDRAVRYGGGIIDFIQKKHDFVEQIIKIIEGSKIEPIAGQESNTQSKSEYTRLVIDIHDDRANHIRSSGDYVVSKYITSPPKIATRDIIRQENTLSFKAPGWAIWVKGIGDQLWKEIFETTEINSAFSKAKGKSSRIAIVYETSKEKIGLPLEFIYANDDQNDYLILQHPVSRFVSGISPTRNAIDPHWLVFRKELRVLLIASNTKPVIDGVDREIDTLYQYLQTQKIIPIKVKKLATEQANYEAVQKELESESYDIVHYAGHGWYDAGNPTNSYLLFWAENNKQGSLRKMRAAELTTLLRKSSIRLFYLSSCHGAATADGTDIAINGDFLGMAEAILQAGVPSVVGFRDSVRDQSAVQIAKYFYESLLMRGRLDVALWDARCKMAANRDDPTWLLPILFNQA
;
A
#
# COMPACT_ATOMS: atom_id res chain seq x y z
N MET A 1 18.42 27.14 -8.25
CA MET A 1 19.27 26.08 -8.80
C MET A 1 18.56 24.76 -8.56
N SER A 2 18.44 23.93 -9.58
CA SER A 2 17.68 22.68 -9.58
C SER A 2 18.54 21.59 -10.20
N LYS A 3 18.39 20.34 -9.77
CA LYS A 3 19.06 19.18 -10.40
C LYS A 3 18.09 18.44 -11.33
N ILE A 4 18.49 18.28 -12.58
CA ILE A 4 17.63 17.81 -13.69
C ILE A 4 18.25 16.56 -14.33
N LEU A 5 17.44 15.53 -14.55
CA LEU A 5 17.80 14.36 -15.35
C LEU A 5 17.10 14.41 -16.72
N ILE A 6 17.86 14.42 -17.81
CA ILE A 6 17.31 14.32 -19.17
C ILE A 6 17.47 12.88 -19.66
N VAL A 7 16.37 12.26 -20.09
CA VAL A 7 16.37 10.89 -20.63
C VAL A 7 15.78 10.92 -22.03
N ASP A 8 16.61 10.63 -23.01
CA ASP A 8 16.27 10.63 -24.43
C ASP A 8 17.22 9.66 -25.12
N ASP A 9 16.80 8.91 -26.13
CA ASP A 9 17.70 8.03 -26.89
C ASP A 9 18.58 8.81 -27.86
N ASP A 10 18.14 10.00 -28.29
CA ASP A 10 18.86 10.89 -29.19
C ASP A 10 19.87 11.79 -28.44
N GLN A 11 21.17 11.59 -28.72
CA GLN A 11 22.26 12.37 -28.13
C GLN A 11 22.16 13.86 -28.47
N ASP A 12 21.72 14.22 -29.68
CA ASP A 12 21.63 15.61 -30.10
C ASP A 12 20.54 16.35 -29.32
N VAL A 13 19.43 15.67 -29.02
CA VAL A 13 18.37 16.23 -28.15
C VAL A 13 18.88 16.42 -26.73
N ARG A 14 19.62 15.44 -26.18
CA ARG A 14 20.22 15.57 -24.83
C ARG A 14 21.14 16.77 -24.75
N ASP A 15 22.02 16.97 -25.75
CA ASP A 15 22.95 18.11 -25.77
C ASP A 15 22.22 19.45 -25.98
N THR A 16 21.20 19.47 -26.84
CA THR A 16 20.37 20.65 -27.11
C THR A 16 19.66 21.17 -25.85
N LEU A 17 19.28 20.28 -24.94
CA LEU A 17 18.67 20.66 -23.65
C LEU A 17 19.71 20.93 -22.57
N LYS A 18 20.77 20.13 -22.52
CA LYS A 18 21.78 20.17 -21.44
C LYS A 18 22.47 21.52 -21.33
N TRP A 19 22.92 22.08 -22.46
CA TRP A 19 23.69 23.32 -22.42
C TRP A 19 22.85 24.53 -21.99
N PRO A 20 21.66 24.79 -22.57
CA PRO A 20 20.82 25.91 -22.13
C PRO A 20 20.35 25.81 -20.68
N LEU A 21 20.02 24.60 -20.20
CA LEU A 21 19.63 24.41 -18.79
C LEU A 21 20.79 24.64 -17.82
N ARG A 22 22.03 24.30 -18.21
CA ARG A 22 23.23 24.64 -17.43
C ARG A 22 23.51 26.14 -17.45
N ASP A 23 23.32 26.81 -18.58
CA ASP A 23 23.47 28.27 -18.70
C ASP A 23 22.44 29.01 -17.85
N ALA A 24 21.22 28.47 -17.72
CA ALA A 24 20.19 28.93 -16.78
C ALA A 24 20.51 28.64 -15.30
N GLY A 25 21.67 28.03 -14.99
CA GLY A 25 22.15 27.81 -13.63
C GLY A 25 21.61 26.54 -12.96
N HIS A 26 21.21 25.53 -13.73
CA HIS A 26 20.81 24.21 -13.22
C HIS A 26 21.95 23.17 -13.32
N GLU A 27 21.90 22.16 -12.46
CA GLU A 27 22.72 20.96 -12.59
C GLU A 27 21.98 19.97 -13.49
N VAL A 28 22.69 19.41 -14.48
CA VAL A 28 22.06 18.56 -15.51
C VAL A 28 22.87 17.29 -15.74
N ASP A 29 22.22 16.17 -15.50
CA ASP A 29 22.66 14.83 -15.86
C ASP A 29 21.83 14.31 -17.04
N THR A 30 22.38 13.36 -17.79
CA THR A 30 21.77 12.82 -19.00
C THR A 30 21.84 11.29 -19.00
N ALA A 31 20.80 10.62 -19.49
CA ALA A 31 20.80 9.18 -19.74
C ALA A 31 20.29 8.87 -21.15
N GLY A 32 20.94 7.94 -21.83
CA GLY A 32 20.57 7.50 -23.18
C GLY A 32 19.52 6.39 -23.22
N ASP A 33 19.31 5.69 -22.10
CA ASP A 33 18.35 4.59 -22.02
C ASP A 33 17.74 4.44 -20.62
N GLN A 34 16.79 3.51 -20.49
CA GLN A 34 16.09 3.23 -19.25
C GLN A 34 17.03 2.70 -18.14
N ALA A 35 18.03 1.89 -18.48
CA ALA A 35 18.90 1.27 -17.49
C ALA A 35 19.81 2.33 -16.85
N GLU A 36 20.43 3.17 -17.66
CA GLU A 36 21.23 4.32 -17.19
C GLU A 36 20.35 5.28 -16.37
N ALA A 37 19.14 5.59 -16.85
CA ALA A 37 18.22 6.48 -16.14
C ALA A 37 17.81 5.95 -14.76
N LEU A 38 17.57 4.64 -14.62
CA LEU A 38 17.26 4.00 -13.35
C LEU A 38 18.47 3.95 -12.41
N GLU A 39 19.68 3.76 -12.94
CA GLU A 39 20.90 3.84 -12.14
C GLU A 39 21.09 5.24 -11.54
N GLN A 40 20.93 6.28 -12.38
CA GLN A 40 21.06 7.68 -11.97
C GLN A 40 20.06 8.04 -10.85
N ILE A 41 18.77 7.68 -10.98
CA ILE A 41 17.76 8.05 -9.98
C ILE A 41 17.88 7.26 -8.66
N VAL A 42 18.58 6.11 -8.66
CA VAL A 42 18.89 5.36 -7.44
C VAL A 42 20.10 5.97 -6.74
N GLN A 43 21.09 6.50 -7.48
CA GLN A 43 22.32 7.08 -6.92
C GLN A 43 22.17 8.56 -6.54
N HIS A 44 21.27 9.29 -7.19
CA HIS A 44 21.11 10.73 -7.05
C HIS A 44 19.64 11.13 -6.90
N THR A 45 19.40 12.28 -6.26
CA THR A 45 18.07 12.91 -6.19
C THR A 45 17.95 13.99 -7.25
N TYR A 46 16.82 14.01 -7.96
CA TYR A 46 16.51 15.00 -8.99
C TYR A 46 15.25 15.80 -8.62
N ASP A 47 15.26 17.10 -8.88
CA ASP A 47 14.08 17.96 -8.74
C ASP A 47 13.16 17.80 -9.96
N PHE A 48 13.76 17.66 -11.15
CA PHE A 48 13.05 17.46 -12.41
C PHE A 48 13.62 16.28 -13.22
N ALA A 49 12.74 15.62 -13.98
CA ALA A 49 13.13 14.76 -15.08
C ALA A 49 12.45 15.20 -16.38
N VAL A 50 13.22 15.29 -17.46
CA VAL A 50 12.70 15.46 -18.82
C VAL A 50 12.83 14.12 -19.52
N LEU A 51 11.71 13.49 -19.86
CA LEU A 51 11.68 12.13 -20.40
C LEU A 51 11.13 12.13 -21.81
N ASP A 52 11.87 11.59 -22.77
CA ASP A 52 11.28 11.22 -24.05
C ASP A 52 10.21 10.15 -23.87
N VAL A 53 9.09 10.28 -24.59
CA VAL A 53 7.97 9.33 -24.49
C VAL A 53 8.33 7.96 -25.07
N ARG A 54 9.21 7.89 -26.08
CA ARG A 54 9.47 6.72 -26.93
C ARG A 54 10.95 6.33 -26.93
N LEU A 55 11.44 5.87 -25.79
CA LEU A 55 12.84 5.45 -25.59
C LEU A 55 13.22 4.13 -26.28
N PHE A 56 12.25 3.32 -26.74
CA PHE A 56 12.53 2.03 -27.38
C PHE A 56 12.34 2.04 -28.91
N GLY A 57 11.89 3.17 -29.48
CA GLY A 57 11.69 3.30 -30.92
C GLY A 57 10.60 2.39 -31.51
N LEU A 58 9.67 1.86 -30.68
CA LEU A 58 8.64 0.89 -31.11
C LEU A 58 7.42 1.52 -31.82
N GLY A 59 7.58 2.69 -32.42
CA GLY A 59 6.51 3.40 -33.13
C GLY A 59 5.44 3.99 -32.19
N GLU A 60 4.19 4.03 -32.64
CA GLU A 60 3.10 4.72 -31.91
C GLU A 60 2.65 4.05 -30.61
N ASP A 61 2.99 2.77 -30.41
CA ASP A 61 2.64 2.03 -29.19
C ASP A 61 3.76 2.06 -28.13
N ASP A 62 4.87 2.75 -28.40
CA ASP A 62 5.94 2.95 -27.45
C ASP A 62 5.50 3.94 -26.34
N ILE A 63 5.44 3.41 -25.12
CA ILE A 63 5.09 4.13 -23.89
C ILE A 63 6.21 4.03 -22.84
N SER A 64 7.41 3.62 -23.26
CA SER A 64 8.57 3.38 -22.38
C SER A 64 8.87 4.57 -21.47
N GLY A 65 8.86 5.80 -21.99
CA GLY A 65 9.05 7.02 -21.21
C GLY A 65 8.00 7.24 -20.13
N ILE A 66 6.74 6.87 -20.41
CA ILE A 66 5.65 6.98 -19.43
C ILE A 66 5.75 5.88 -18.37
N THR A 67 6.15 4.66 -18.76
CA THR A 67 6.44 3.60 -17.77
C THR A 67 7.61 3.99 -16.87
N LEU A 68 8.64 4.62 -17.45
CA LEU A 68 9.79 5.16 -16.70
C LEU A 68 9.37 6.27 -15.75
N SER A 69 8.44 7.16 -16.14
CA SER A 69 7.93 8.20 -15.24
C SER A 69 7.28 7.62 -13.99
N ILE A 70 6.59 6.48 -14.11
CA ILE A 70 5.99 5.76 -12.99
C ILE A 70 7.08 5.18 -12.08
N ALA A 71 8.11 4.55 -12.65
CA ALA A 71 9.25 4.07 -11.89
C ALA A 71 9.96 5.20 -11.14
N PHE A 72 10.13 6.35 -11.80
CA PHE A 72 10.71 7.55 -11.20
C PHE A 72 9.88 8.05 -10.03
N LYS A 73 8.55 8.10 -10.15
CA LYS A 73 7.69 8.48 -9.02
C LYS A 73 7.68 7.49 -7.88
N LYS A 74 7.89 6.20 -8.14
CA LYS A 74 8.06 5.20 -7.08
C LYS A 74 9.35 5.43 -6.29
N LEU A 75 10.45 5.68 -7.00
CA LEU A 75 11.79 5.82 -6.41
C LEU A 75 12.04 7.20 -5.80
N CYS A 76 11.51 8.24 -6.44
CA CYS A 76 11.62 9.64 -6.04
C CYS A 76 10.24 10.32 -6.11
N PRO A 77 9.40 10.22 -5.07
CA PRO A 77 8.04 10.72 -5.15
C PRO A 77 7.91 12.25 -5.27
N ALA A 78 8.98 13.01 -5.02
CA ALA A 78 9.01 14.47 -5.17
C ALA A 78 9.35 14.93 -6.61
N ILE A 79 9.96 14.10 -7.46
CA ILE A 79 10.48 14.53 -8.77
C ILE A 79 9.39 15.06 -9.71
N GLN A 80 9.54 16.26 -10.27
CA GLN A 80 8.58 16.78 -11.25
C GLN A 80 8.95 16.32 -12.66
N ILE A 81 8.00 15.76 -13.40
CA ILE A 81 8.31 15.11 -14.69
C ILE A 81 7.72 15.91 -15.84
N ILE A 82 8.54 16.21 -16.84
CA ILE A 82 8.13 16.79 -18.12
C ILE A 82 8.29 15.70 -19.17
N LEU A 83 7.21 15.37 -19.89
CA LEU A 83 7.29 14.46 -21.02
C LEU A 83 7.64 15.24 -22.29
N LEU A 84 8.56 14.70 -23.08
CA LEU A 84 9.01 15.27 -24.33
C LEU A 84 8.69 14.30 -25.48
N SER A 85 8.16 14.79 -26.60
CA SER A 85 7.71 13.93 -27.71
C SER A 85 7.88 14.59 -29.06
N GLN A 86 8.29 13.84 -30.08
CA GLN A 86 8.25 14.32 -31.47
C GLN A 86 6.81 14.46 -32.01
N TYR A 87 5.86 13.74 -31.41
CA TYR A 87 4.48 13.62 -31.87
C TYR A 87 3.50 14.41 -31.01
N GLU A 88 2.36 14.78 -31.60
CA GLU A 88 1.27 15.43 -30.89
C GLU A 88 0.68 14.52 -29.80
N LYS A 89 0.10 15.19 -28.80
CA LYS A 89 -0.58 14.52 -27.70
C LYS A 89 -1.80 13.76 -28.22
N THR A 90 -1.87 12.46 -27.91
CA THR A 90 -3.00 11.59 -28.25
C THR A 90 -3.88 11.28 -27.03
N LYS A 91 -5.09 10.75 -27.26
CA LYS A 91 -5.94 10.23 -26.18
C LYS A 91 -5.25 9.11 -25.37
N LYS A 92 -4.34 8.35 -25.99
CA LYS A 92 -3.55 7.30 -25.32
C LYS A 92 -2.54 7.92 -24.36
N THR A 93 -1.79 8.93 -24.82
CA THR A 93 -0.82 9.66 -23.97
C THR A 93 -1.53 10.42 -22.85
N ASP A 94 -2.70 11.02 -23.10
CA ASP A 94 -3.49 11.68 -22.04
C ASP A 94 -3.91 10.71 -20.92
N ARG A 95 -4.37 9.51 -21.28
CA ARG A 95 -4.69 8.48 -20.29
C ARG A 95 -3.43 8.06 -19.53
N ALA A 96 -2.35 7.77 -20.24
CA ALA A 96 -1.11 7.33 -19.63
C ALA A 96 -0.49 8.40 -18.70
N VAL A 97 -0.58 9.69 -19.07
CA VAL A 97 -0.22 10.85 -18.22
C VAL A 97 -1.07 10.93 -16.96
N ARG A 98 -2.39 10.70 -17.07
CA ARG A 98 -3.28 10.66 -15.90
C ARG A 98 -2.94 9.53 -14.94
N TYR A 99 -2.45 8.40 -15.45
CA TYR A 99 -2.01 7.30 -14.60
C TYR A 99 -0.63 7.58 -13.99
N GLY A 100 0.30 8.18 -14.74
CA GLY A 100 1.72 8.34 -14.38
C GLY A 100 2.03 9.01 -13.03
N GLY A 101 1.21 9.98 -12.63
CA GLY A 101 1.43 10.80 -11.42
C GLY A 101 2.63 11.74 -11.55
N GLY A 102 2.46 13.01 -11.18
CA GLY A 102 3.56 13.99 -11.13
C GLY A 102 4.20 14.39 -12.46
N ILE A 103 3.55 14.07 -13.57
CA ILE A 103 3.81 14.71 -14.86
C ILE A 103 3.20 16.11 -14.78
N ILE A 104 4.04 17.12 -14.88
CA ILE A 104 3.64 18.53 -14.78
C ILE A 104 3.37 19.14 -16.15
N ASP A 105 3.98 18.61 -17.22
CA ASP A 105 3.73 19.06 -18.59
C ASP A 105 4.07 18.00 -19.65
N PHE A 106 3.55 18.19 -20.86
CA PHE A 106 3.84 17.42 -22.06
C PHE A 106 4.22 18.39 -23.19
N ILE A 107 5.49 18.34 -23.60
CA ILE A 107 6.06 19.23 -24.61
C ILE A 107 6.33 18.48 -25.91
N GLN A 108 5.99 19.11 -27.02
CA GLN A 108 6.37 18.64 -28.36
C GLN A 108 7.75 19.18 -28.74
N LYS A 109 8.63 18.35 -29.30
CA LYS A 109 9.99 18.68 -29.80
C LYS A 109 9.91 19.58 -31.07
N LYS A 110 9.35 20.77 -30.95
CA LYS A 110 9.34 21.85 -31.96
C LYS A 110 10.44 22.87 -31.64
N HIS A 111 10.72 23.82 -32.52
CA HIS A 111 11.85 24.76 -32.40
C HIS A 111 11.97 25.51 -31.05
N ASP A 112 10.87 25.68 -30.30
CA ASP A 112 10.79 26.42 -29.04
C ASP A 112 10.74 25.53 -27.79
N PHE A 113 10.89 24.20 -27.93
CA PHE A 113 10.72 23.25 -26.83
C PHE A 113 11.66 23.49 -25.63
N VAL A 114 12.89 23.95 -25.90
CA VAL A 114 13.89 24.26 -24.87
C VAL A 114 13.42 25.42 -24.00
N GLU A 115 12.95 26.50 -24.62
CA GLU A 115 12.44 27.69 -23.92
C GLU A 115 11.21 27.35 -23.07
N GLN A 116 10.32 26.49 -23.59
CA GLN A 116 9.16 26.01 -22.83
C GLN A 116 9.57 25.23 -21.58
N ILE A 117 10.54 24.30 -21.70
CA ILE A 117 11.04 23.51 -20.56
C ILE A 117 11.65 24.42 -19.49
N ILE A 118 12.53 25.36 -19.89
CA ILE A 118 13.15 26.32 -18.97
C ILE A 118 12.07 27.09 -18.22
N LYS A 119 11.09 27.65 -18.96
CA LYS A 119 10.00 28.43 -18.37
C LYS A 119 9.17 27.63 -17.37
N ILE A 120 8.91 26.35 -17.63
CA ILE A 120 8.20 25.48 -16.70
C ILE A 120 9.04 25.24 -15.45
N ILE A 121 10.33 24.94 -15.60
CA ILE A 121 11.22 24.66 -14.47
C ILE A 121 11.37 25.90 -13.58
N GLU A 122 11.56 27.08 -14.17
CA GLU A 122 11.66 28.35 -13.45
C GLU A 122 10.33 28.79 -12.82
N GLY A 123 9.21 28.52 -13.50
CA GLY A 123 7.87 28.83 -13.01
C GLY A 123 7.35 27.84 -11.96
N SER A 124 7.98 26.67 -11.84
CA SER A 124 7.58 25.64 -10.88
C SER A 124 8.12 25.97 -9.50
N LYS A 125 7.24 26.02 -8.50
CA LYS A 125 7.66 26.14 -7.10
C LYS A 125 8.34 24.85 -6.68
N ILE A 126 9.63 24.93 -6.42
CA ILE A 126 10.36 23.89 -5.68
C ILE A 126 10.24 24.30 -4.22
N GLU A 127 9.49 23.53 -3.41
CA GLU A 127 9.49 23.79 -1.97
C GLU A 127 10.91 23.57 -1.42
N PRO A 128 11.55 24.58 -0.80
CA PRO A 128 12.88 24.40 -0.23
C PRO A 128 12.77 23.46 0.97
N ILE A 129 13.29 22.25 0.83
CA ILE A 129 13.42 21.32 1.96
C ILE A 129 14.60 21.82 2.80
N ALA A 130 14.30 22.44 3.94
CA ALA A 130 15.26 23.15 4.76
C ALA A 130 16.30 22.21 5.41
N GLY A 131 17.58 22.41 5.06
CA GLY A 131 18.76 21.98 5.83
C GLY A 131 19.48 20.75 5.27
N GLN A 132 20.51 20.98 4.45
CA GLN A 132 21.47 19.95 4.06
C GLN A 132 22.53 19.77 5.15
N GLU A 133 22.73 18.53 5.60
CA GLU A 133 24.07 17.96 5.70
C GLU A 133 24.04 16.53 5.14
N SER A 134 25.13 16.19 4.46
CA SER A 134 25.37 14.98 3.69
C SER A 134 24.95 13.69 4.39
N ASN A 135 23.91 13.04 3.87
CA ASN A 135 23.87 11.59 3.78
C ASN A 135 23.01 11.20 2.57
N THR A 136 23.50 10.28 1.77
CA THR A 136 22.90 9.70 0.56
C THR A 136 21.65 8.86 0.85
N GLN A 137 20.71 9.39 1.65
CA GLN A 137 19.41 8.80 1.90
C GLN A 137 18.36 9.53 1.06
N SER A 138 17.67 8.76 0.22
CA SER A 138 16.54 9.19 -0.61
C SER A 138 15.62 10.17 0.12
N LYS A 139 15.41 11.37 -0.45
CA LYS A 139 14.39 12.33 -0.02
C LYS A 139 13.02 11.65 -0.08
N SER A 140 12.55 11.13 1.06
CA SER A 140 11.24 10.50 1.19
C SER A 140 10.16 11.59 1.26
N GLU A 141 9.12 11.49 0.44
CA GLU A 141 7.90 12.33 0.55
C GLU A 141 7.27 12.27 1.95
N TYR A 142 7.51 11.19 2.68
CA TYR A 142 6.93 10.93 3.99
C TYR A 142 7.99 10.96 5.09
N THR A 143 7.72 11.70 6.17
CA THR A 143 8.39 11.46 7.45
C THR A 143 7.82 10.18 8.06
N ARG A 144 8.65 9.16 8.33
CA ARG A 144 8.16 7.95 9.02
C ARG A 144 8.14 8.20 10.51
N LEU A 145 6.98 8.06 11.16
CA LEU A 145 6.81 8.14 12.61
C LEU A 145 6.42 6.77 13.15
N VAL A 146 7.34 6.12 13.86
CA VAL A 146 7.12 4.85 14.55
C VAL A 146 6.76 5.11 16.00
N ILE A 147 5.60 4.58 16.41
CA ILE A 147 5.08 4.67 17.77
C ILE A 147 5.05 3.24 18.32
N ASP A 148 5.95 2.94 19.25
CA ASP A 148 5.93 1.66 19.95
C ASP A 148 4.81 1.66 21.00
N ILE A 149 4.02 0.58 21.05
CA ILE A 149 2.91 0.39 21.97
C ILE A 149 3.10 -0.95 22.71
N HIS A 150 3.63 -0.89 23.93
CA HIS A 150 3.85 -2.04 24.82
C HIS A 150 3.42 -1.73 26.26
N ASP A 151 3.09 -2.77 27.03
CA ASP A 151 2.73 -2.63 28.46
C ASP A 151 3.96 -2.78 29.39
N ASP A 152 4.88 -3.69 29.01
CA ASP A 152 5.93 -4.19 29.93
C ASP A 152 7.34 -3.65 29.65
N ARG A 153 7.47 -2.71 28.70
CA ARG A 153 8.74 -2.04 28.38
C ARG A 153 8.53 -0.56 28.12
N ALA A 154 9.60 0.22 28.24
CA ALA A 154 9.59 1.60 27.79
C ALA A 154 9.15 1.64 26.32
N ASN A 155 8.20 2.50 25.98
CA ASN A 155 7.86 2.74 24.59
C ASN A 155 8.95 3.61 23.96
N HIS A 156 9.27 3.37 22.70
CA HIS A 156 10.14 4.26 21.94
C HIS A 156 9.34 4.93 20.85
N ILE A 157 9.63 6.21 20.65
CA ILE A 157 9.23 6.91 19.43
C ILE A 157 10.49 6.99 18.58
N ARG A 158 10.40 6.45 17.37
CA ARG A 158 11.47 6.55 16.37
C ARG A 158 10.90 7.22 15.13
N SER A 159 11.57 8.26 14.63
CA SER A 159 11.31 8.74 13.27
C SER A 159 12.51 8.54 12.37
N SER A 160 12.24 8.29 11.09
CA SER A 160 13.27 8.17 10.04
C SER A 160 12.87 8.99 8.82
N GLY A 161 13.87 9.52 8.10
CA GLY A 161 13.74 10.57 7.07
C GLY A 161 14.49 11.84 7.47
N ASP A 162 14.13 12.99 6.89
CA ASP A 162 14.71 14.33 7.18
C ASP A 162 14.54 14.78 8.64
N TYR A 163 13.88 13.97 9.46
CA TYR A 163 13.64 14.22 10.87
C TYR A 163 13.79 12.93 11.68
N VAL A 164 14.77 12.91 12.57
CA VAL A 164 15.03 11.80 13.50
C VAL A 164 14.75 12.26 14.93
N VAL A 165 13.66 11.77 15.51
CA VAL A 165 13.45 11.73 16.96
C VAL A 165 13.59 10.28 17.35
N SER A 166 14.62 9.98 18.14
CA SER A 166 14.61 8.80 18.98
C SER A 166 14.38 9.29 20.40
N LYS A 167 13.21 8.99 20.97
CA LYS A 167 12.90 9.35 22.35
C LYS A 167 12.38 8.13 23.08
N TYR A 168 13.03 7.81 24.19
CA TYR A 168 12.55 6.85 25.17
C TYR A 168 11.39 7.51 25.92
N ILE A 169 10.22 6.88 25.89
CA ILE A 169 9.08 7.27 26.71
C ILE A 169 9.23 6.56 28.06
N THR A 170 9.49 7.35 29.10
CA THR A 170 9.67 6.87 30.48
C THR A 170 8.33 6.56 31.16
N SER A 171 7.23 7.10 30.65
CA SER A 171 5.86 6.82 31.07
C SER A 171 5.02 6.42 29.85
N PRO A 172 5.08 5.14 29.41
CA PRO A 172 4.38 4.69 28.22
C PRO A 172 2.86 4.96 28.32
N PRO A 173 2.18 5.29 27.21
CA PRO A 173 0.72 5.38 27.16
C PRO A 173 0.06 4.15 27.79
N LYS A 174 -0.76 4.38 28.82
CA LYS A 174 -1.50 3.33 29.52
C LYS A 174 -2.79 3.06 28.78
N ILE A 175 -2.73 2.17 27.80
CA ILE A 175 -3.88 1.84 26.98
C ILE A 175 -4.77 0.85 27.72
N ALA A 176 -6.07 1.16 27.87
CA ALA A 176 -7.05 0.27 28.46
C ALA A 176 -7.45 -0.86 27.49
N THR A 177 -6.46 -1.63 27.04
CA THR A 177 -6.56 -2.56 25.90
C THR A 177 -7.74 -3.51 26.01
N ARG A 178 -7.95 -4.12 27.20
CA ARG A 178 -9.07 -5.04 27.43
C ARG A 178 -10.43 -4.35 27.32
N ASP A 179 -10.56 -3.14 27.85
CA ASP A 179 -11.82 -2.40 27.83
C ASP A 179 -12.14 -1.91 26.42
N ILE A 180 -11.12 -1.42 25.69
CA ILE A 180 -11.26 -0.99 24.29
C ILE A 180 -11.66 -2.16 23.40
N ILE A 181 -10.98 -3.31 23.52
CA ILE A 181 -11.34 -4.52 22.76
C ILE A 181 -12.74 -4.99 23.15
N ARG A 182 -13.12 -4.92 24.42
CA ARG A 182 -14.48 -5.28 24.84
C ARG A 182 -15.55 -4.36 24.25
N GLN A 183 -15.31 -3.05 24.23
CA GLN A 183 -16.21 -2.08 23.60
C GLN A 183 -16.33 -2.36 22.10
N GLU A 184 -15.21 -2.60 21.42
CA GLU A 184 -15.16 -2.89 19.99
C GLU A 184 -15.91 -4.18 19.64
N ASN A 185 -15.77 -5.25 20.42
CA ASN A 185 -16.52 -6.50 20.22
C ASN A 185 -18.05 -6.35 20.36
N THR A 186 -18.53 -5.25 20.96
CA THR A 186 -19.98 -4.97 21.03
C THR A 186 -20.50 -4.16 19.85
N LEU A 187 -19.61 -3.69 18.97
CA LEU A 187 -19.99 -2.92 17.80
C LEU A 187 -20.63 -3.79 16.73
N SER A 188 -21.60 -3.20 16.04
CA SER A 188 -22.11 -3.74 14.79
C SER A 188 -22.04 -2.66 13.73
N PHE A 189 -21.22 -2.89 12.71
CA PHE A 189 -21.10 -2.01 11.54
C PHE A 189 -22.35 -1.99 10.66
N LYS A 190 -23.35 -2.84 10.98
CA LYS A 190 -24.69 -2.83 10.37
C LYS A 190 -25.69 -1.97 11.15
N ALA A 191 -25.41 -1.61 12.40
CA ALA A 191 -26.33 -0.82 13.22
C ALA A 191 -26.24 0.68 12.87
N PRO A 192 -27.38 1.42 12.88
CA PRO A 192 -27.37 2.87 12.78
C PRO A 192 -26.50 3.50 13.88
N GLY A 193 -25.75 4.55 13.54
CA GLY A 193 -24.93 5.27 14.50
C GLY A 193 -23.60 4.58 14.87
N TRP A 194 -23.19 3.51 14.16
CA TRP A 194 -21.87 2.87 14.33
C TRP A 194 -20.72 3.89 14.37
N ALA A 195 -20.81 4.95 13.56
CA ALA A 195 -19.80 6.01 13.46
C ALA A 195 -19.60 6.77 14.78
N ILE A 196 -20.65 6.95 15.58
CA ILE A 196 -20.57 7.61 16.90
C ILE A 196 -19.73 6.75 17.86
N TRP A 197 -20.01 5.45 17.89
CA TRP A 197 -19.30 4.51 18.76
C TRP A 197 -17.84 4.34 18.36
N VAL A 198 -17.57 4.17 17.06
CA VAL A 198 -16.22 4.13 16.51
C VAL A 198 -15.46 5.40 16.88
N LYS A 199 -16.06 6.57 16.71
CA LYS A 199 -15.43 7.84 17.08
C LYS A 199 -15.14 7.91 18.57
N GLY A 200 -16.04 7.43 19.44
CA GLY A 200 -15.80 7.37 20.88
C GLY A 200 -14.56 6.53 21.25
N ILE A 201 -14.41 5.34 20.65
CA ILE A 201 -13.19 4.52 20.81
C ILE A 201 -11.96 5.25 20.25
N GLY A 202 -12.11 5.90 19.09
CA GLY A 202 -11.07 6.68 18.43
C GLY A 202 -10.56 7.85 19.27
N ASP A 203 -11.47 8.61 19.88
CA ASP A 203 -11.17 9.73 20.78
C ASP A 203 -10.45 9.22 22.04
N GLN A 204 -10.87 8.07 22.59
CA GLN A 204 -10.17 7.43 23.72
C GLN A 204 -8.73 7.03 23.34
N LEU A 205 -8.54 6.37 22.20
CA LEU A 205 -7.21 5.99 21.71
C LEU A 205 -6.33 7.21 21.42
N TRP A 206 -6.90 8.27 20.84
CA TRP A 206 -6.19 9.53 20.63
C TRP A 206 -5.67 10.11 21.94
N LYS A 207 -6.53 10.19 22.96
CA LYS A 207 -6.15 10.67 24.29
C LYS A 207 -5.08 9.80 24.93
N GLU A 208 -5.24 8.48 24.87
CA GLU A 208 -4.31 7.55 25.50
C GLU A 208 -2.94 7.54 24.80
N ILE A 209 -2.87 7.76 23.48
CA ILE A 209 -1.63 7.67 22.69
C ILE A 209 -1.05 9.05 22.37
N PHE A 210 -1.80 9.91 21.68
CA PHE A 210 -1.31 11.14 21.05
C PHE A 210 -1.34 12.38 21.96
N GLU A 211 -2.10 12.38 23.06
CA GLU A 211 -2.07 13.48 24.05
C GLU A 211 -0.94 13.33 25.07
N THR A 212 -0.16 12.24 25.03
CA THR A 212 1.08 12.14 25.79
C THR A 212 2.09 13.17 25.28
N THR A 213 2.81 13.85 26.19
CA THR A 213 3.68 14.98 25.85
C THR A 213 4.74 14.60 24.81
N GLU A 214 5.29 13.39 24.90
CA GLU A 214 6.29 12.85 23.99
C GLU A 214 5.76 12.60 22.58
N ILE A 215 4.63 11.89 22.45
CA ILE A 215 4.04 11.55 21.15
C ILE A 215 3.48 12.81 20.50
N ASN A 216 2.79 13.67 21.24
CA ASN A 216 2.28 14.93 20.73
C ASN A 216 3.40 15.80 20.14
N SER A 217 4.51 15.93 20.87
CA SER A 217 5.66 16.71 20.41
C SER A 217 6.31 16.10 19.16
N ALA A 218 6.48 14.78 19.13
CA ALA A 218 7.05 14.09 17.96
C ALA A 218 6.15 14.23 16.73
N PHE A 219 4.84 14.04 16.90
CA PHE A 219 3.84 14.16 15.84
C PHE A 219 3.75 15.58 15.29
N SER A 220 3.67 16.61 16.15
CA SER A 220 3.63 18.01 15.74
C SER A 220 4.88 18.43 14.97
N LYS A 221 6.06 17.99 15.43
CA LYS A 221 7.32 18.27 14.74
C LYS A 221 7.43 17.54 13.40
N ALA A 222 6.95 16.29 13.31
CA ALA A 222 6.88 15.57 12.05
C ALA A 222 5.96 16.28 11.05
N LYS A 223 4.80 16.82 11.50
CA LYS A 223 3.88 17.62 10.66
C LYS A 223 4.51 18.91 10.16
N GLY A 224 5.31 19.57 10.99
CA GLY A 224 6.03 20.80 10.61
C GLY A 224 7.16 20.58 9.60
N LYS A 225 7.60 19.34 9.37
CA LYS A 225 8.74 19.00 8.48
C LYS A 225 8.31 18.43 7.14
N SER A 226 7.24 17.65 7.09
CA SER A 226 6.63 17.20 5.84
C SER A 226 5.12 17.36 5.92
N SER A 227 4.51 17.72 4.81
CA SER A 227 3.05 17.72 4.65
C SER A 227 2.44 16.32 4.81
N ARG A 228 3.27 15.25 4.76
CA ARG A 228 2.83 13.86 4.85
C ARG A 228 3.68 13.05 5.83
N ILE A 229 2.99 12.34 6.73
CA ILE A 229 3.60 11.45 7.72
C ILE A 229 3.16 10.02 7.40
N ALA A 230 4.09 9.08 7.42
CA ALA A 230 3.75 7.65 7.43
C ALA A 230 3.85 7.14 8.87
N ILE A 231 2.70 6.80 9.47
CA ILE A 231 2.62 6.35 10.86
C ILE A 231 2.75 4.83 10.90
N VAL A 232 3.65 4.33 11.74
CA VAL A 232 3.84 2.91 11.99
C VAL A 232 3.60 2.63 13.46
N TYR A 233 2.60 1.82 13.76
CA TYR A 233 2.39 1.33 15.11
C TYR A 233 3.15 0.03 15.29
N GLU A 234 4.21 0.06 16.09
CA GLU A 234 4.92 -1.15 16.50
C GLU A 234 4.28 -1.70 17.78
N THR A 235 3.69 -2.89 17.72
CA THR A 235 2.96 -3.48 18.84
C THR A 235 3.50 -4.86 19.21
N SER A 236 3.31 -5.28 20.46
CA SER A 236 3.41 -6.71 20.80
C SER A 236 2.23 -7.51 20.23
N LYS A 237 2.32 -8.84 20.27
CA LYS A 237 1.27 -9.73 19.74
C LYS A 237 -0.07 -9.56 20.44
N GLU A 238 -0.05 -9.31 21.74
CA GLU A 238 -1.24 -9.17 22.59
C GLU A 238 -2.06 -7.92 22.22
N LYS A 239 -1.45 -6.98 21.50
CA LYS A 239 -2.05 -5.71 21.08
C LYS A 239 -2.44 -5.63 19.62
N ILE A 240 -2.25 -6.71 18.85
CA ILE A 240 -2.70 -6.80 17.45
C ILE A 240 -4.20 -6.47 17.35
N GLY A 241 -5.00 -6.82 18.37
CA GLY A 241 -6.44 -6.56 18.47
C GLY A 241 -6.85 -5.09 18.59
N LEU A 242 -5.98 -4.19 19.06
CA LEU A 242 -6.34 -2.78 19.27
C LEU A 242 -6.86 -2.15 17.97
N PRO A 243 -7.97 -1.40 17.93
CA PRO A 243 -8.50 -0.78 16.72
C PRO A 243 -7.84 0.58 16.42
N LEU A 244 -6.52 0.59 16.21
CA LEU A 244 -5.73 1.80 15.95
C LEU A 244 -6.18 2.58 14.69
N GLU A 245 -6.86 1.93 13.76
CA GLU A 245 -7.46 2.59 12.59
C GLU A 245 -8.63 3.52 12.96
N PHE A 246 -9.22 3.35 14.13
CA PHE A 246 -10.35 4.18 14.59
C PHE A 246 -9.88 5.52 15.15
N ILE A 247 -8.56 5.73 15.35
CA ILE A 247 -8.03 6.95 15.95
C ILE A 247 -8.50 8.18 15.14
N TYR A 248 -9.26 9.01 15.84
CA TYR A 248 -9.81 10.25 15.33
C TYR A 248 -8.92 11.39 15.81
N ALA A 249 -8.26 12.08 14.89
CA ALA A 249 -7.34 13.14 15.26
C ALA A 249 -8.13 14.38 15.67
N ASN A 250 -7.94 14.85 16.90
CA ASN A 250 -8.47 16.12 17.36
C ASN A 250 -7.45 17.24 17.05
N ASP A 251 -7.20 17.44 15.75
CA ASP A 251 -6.34 18.49 15.21
C ASP A 251 -7.12 19.39 14.23
N ASP A 252 -6.42 20.28 13.52
CA ASP A 252 -7.06 21.25 12.61
C ASP A 252 -7.90 20.59 11.50
N GLN A 253 -7.58 19.36 11.08
CA GLN A 253 -8.35 18.63 10.09
C GLN A 253 -9.57 17.92 10.70
N ASN A 254 -9.47 17.56 11.98
CA ASN A 254 -10.54 16.95 12.77
C ASN A 254 -11.19 15.75 12.06
N ASP A 255 -10.39 14.76 11.66
CA ASP A 255 -10.79 13.55 10.93
C ASP A 255 -9.94 12.35 11.34
N TYR A 256 -10.29 11.15 10.87
CA TYR A 256 -9.54 9.90 11.13
C TYR A 256 -8.10 9.96 10.59
N LEU A 257 -7.12 9.58 11.41
CA LEU A 257 -5.70 9.59 11.02
C LEU A 257 -5.42 8.79 9.74
N ILE A 258 -6.11 7.66 9.57
CA ILE A 258 -6.00 6.78 8.40
C ILE A 258 -6.49 7.40 7.07
N LEU A 259 -7.10 8.59 7.12
CA LEU A 259 -7.49 9.36 5.94
C LEU A 259 -6.56 10.56 5.72
N GLN A 260 -5.86 11.00 6.76
CA GLN A 260 -4.86 12.05 6.66
C GLN A 260 -3.49 11.51 6.24
N HIS A 261 -3.17 10.27 6.66
CA HIS A 261 -1.82 9.72 6.64
C HIS A 261 -1.80 8.22 6.30
N PRO A 262 -0.76 7.73 5.60
CA PRO A 262 -0.46 6.30 5.55
C PRO A 262 -0.24 5.73 6.94
N VAL A 263 -0.90 4.61 7.23
CA VAL A 263 -0.82 3.88 8.50
C VAL A 263 -0.52 2.42 8.24
N SER A 264 0.43 1.86 9.00
CA SER A 264 0.72 0.42 9.02
C SER A 264 1.04 -0.07 10.43
N ARG A 265 0.96 -1.39 10.62
CA ARG A 265 1.31 -2.07 11.86
C ARG A 265 2.56 -2.92 11.70
N PHE A 266 3.43 -2.85 12.68
CA PHE A 266 4.59 -3.73 12.82
C PHE A 266 4.40 -4.57 14.08
N VAL A 267 4.72 -5.87 14.04
CA VAL A 267 4.53 -6.77 15.19
C VAL A 267 5.89 -7.18 15.71
N SER A 268 6.27 -6.69 16.90
CA SER A 268 7.57 -6.99 17.47
C SER A 268 7.76 -8.49 17.70
N GLY A 269 9.00 -8.97 17.50
CA GLY A 269 9.35 -10.37 17.69
C GLY A 269 8.96 -11.28 16.52
N ILE A 270 8.38 -10.74 15.45
CA ILE A 270 8.22 -11.44 14.17
C ILE A 270 9.24 -10.88 13.19
N SER A 271 9.96 -11.76 12.50
CA SER A 271 10.89 -11.36 11.44
C SER A 271 10.49 -12.02 10.13
N PRO A 272 10.38 -11.25 9.03
CA PRO A 272 10.08 -11.82 7.74
C PRO A 272 11.26 -12.68 7.26
N THR A 273 10.97 -13.74 6.49
CA THR A 273 12.01 -14.64 5.93
C THR A 273 12.41 -14.24 4.51
N ARG A 274 11.84 -13.15 4.00
CA ARG A 274 12.00 -12.65 2.63
C ARG A 274 11.72 -11.15 2.59
N ASN A 275 12.17 -10.47 1.55
CA ASN A 275 11.99 -9.01 1.44
C ASN A 275 10.52 -8.66 1.18
N ALA A 276 10.07 -7.56 1.77
CA ALA A 276 8.75 -6.99 1.52
C ALA A 276 8.60 -6.41 0.11
N ILE A 277 7.37 -6.07 -0.26
CA ILE A 277 7.12 -5.25 -1.44
C ILE A 277 7.40 -3.80 -1.07
N ASP A 278 8.41 -3.23 -1.72
CA ASP A 278 8.76 -1.82 -1.63
C ASP A 278 8.96 -1.23 -3.05
N PRO A 279 9.04 0.10 -3.19
CA PRO A 279 9.22 0.74 -4.49
C PRO A 279 10.41 0.23 -5.30
N HIS A 280 11.56 0.02 -4.63
CA HIS A 280 12.77 -0.46 -5.26
C HIS A 280 12.58 -1.89 -5.75
N TRP A 281 12.09 -2.79 -4.88
CA TRP A 281 11.79 -4.17 -5.28
C TRP A 281 10.82 -4.24 -6.47
N LEU A 282 9.76 -3.42 -6.48
CA LEU A 282 8.74 -3.46 -7.52
C LEU A 282 9.24 -2.91 -8.87
N VAL A 283 10.07 -1.86 -8.88
CA VAL A 283 10.64 -1.29 -10.11
C VAL A 283 11.58 -2.26 -10.80
N PHE A 284 12.43 -2.95 -10.04
CA PHE A 284 13.38 -3.93 -10.59
C PHE A 284 12.79 -5.33 -10.78
N ARG A 285 11.48 -5.50 -10.56
CA ARG A 285 10.82 -6.78 -10.71
C ARG A 285 10.58 -7.09 -12.19
N LYS A 286 11.21 -8.17 -12.68
CA LYS A 286 11.01 -8.66 -14.07
C LYS A 286 9.55 -9.00 -14.38
N GLU A 287 8.89 -9.72 -13.47
CA GLU A 287 7.50 -10.12 -13.60
C GLU A 287 6.87 -10.22 -12.21
N LEU A 288 5.73 -9.58 -11.99
CA LEU A 288 4.93 -9.70 -10.77
C LEU A 288 3.99 -10.90 -10.90
N ARG A 289 4.12 -11.88 -10.01
CA ARG A 289 3.31 -13.10 -10.05
C ARG A 289 2.21 -13.04 -8.99
N VAL A 290 0.96 -13.06 -9.42
CA VAL A 290 -0.22 -12.89 -8.57
C VAL A 290 -1.11 -14.12 -8.65
N LEU A 291 -1.46 -14.70 -7.50
CA LEU A 291 -2.49 -15.72 -7.37
C LEU A 291 -3.77 -15.09 -6.82
N LEU A 292 -4.85 -15.19 -7.57
CA LEU A 292 -6.19 -14.78 -7.18
C LEU A 292 -7.03 -16.02 -6.87
N ILE A 293 -7.58 -16.10 -5.66
CA ILE A 293 -8.36 -17.23 -5.18
C ILE A 293 -9.78 -16.78 -4.84
N ALA A 294 -10.76 -17.26 -5.59
CA ALA A 294 -12.18 -17.13 -5.26
C ALA A 294 -12.63 -18.38 -4.49
N SER A 295 -12.88 -18.26 -3.19
CA SER A 295 -13.43 -19.35 -2.36
C SER A 295 -14.85 -19.01 -1.89
N ASN A 296 -15.80 -19.07 -2.82
CA ASN A 296 -17.21 -18.82 -2.54
C ASN A 296 -17.89 -20.10 -2.02
N THR A 297 -17.71 -20.38 -0.73
CA THR A 297 -18.37 -21.50 -0.04
C THR A 297 -19.77 -21.11 0.45
N LYS A 298 -20.50 -22.05 1.07
CA LYS A 298 -21.76 -21.70 1.75
C LYS A 298 -21.48 -21.05 3.12
N PRO A 299 -22.26 -20.03 3.54
CA PRO A 299 -23.27 -19.31 2.77
C PRO A 299 -22.67 -18.46 1.66
N VAL A 300 -23.27 -18.48 0.47
CA VAL A 300 -22.74 -17.77 -0.71
C VAL A 300 -22.58 -16.27 -0.44
N ILE A 301 -21.47 -15.70 -0.89
CA ILE A 301 -21.16 -14.28 -0.89
C ILE A 301 -21.20 -13.78 -2.34
N ASP A 302 -22.06 -12.83 -2.67
CA ASP A 302 -22.22 -12.38 -4.07
C ASP A 302 -20.97 -11.65 -4.59
N GLY A 303 -20.16 -11.08 -3.68
CA GLY A 303 -18.97 -10.31 -3.99
C GLY A 303 -17.73 -11.12 -4.39
N VAL A 304 -17.59 -12.37 -3.95
CA VAL A 304 -16.29 -13.11 -4.02
C VAL A 304 -15.81 -13.30 -5.46
N ASP A 305 -16.63 -13.91 -6.32
CA ASP A 305 -16.24 -14.17 -7.70
C ASP A 305 -16.07 -12.84 -8.47
N ARG A 306 -16.91 -11.84 -8.18
CA ARG A 306 -16.84 -10.51 -8.79
C ARG A 306 -15.55 -9.77 -8.43
N GLU A 307 -15.10 -9.85 -7.18
CA GLU A 307 -13.83 -9.27 -6.73
C GLU A 307 -12.68 -9.84 -7.54
N ILE A 308 -12.61 -11.17 -7.60
CA ILE A 308 -11.54 -11.89 -8.29
C ILE A 308 -11.56 -11.64 -9.79
N ASP A 309 -12.73 -11.63 -10.43
CA ASP A 309 -12.85 -11.33 -11.86
C ASP A 309 -12.48 -9.89 -12.18
N THR A 310 -12.89 -8.93 -11.34
CA THR A 310 -12.53 -7.51 -11.50
C THR A 310 -11.03 -7.31 -11.40
N LEU A 311 -10.39 -7.92 -10.40
CA LEU A 311 -8.94 -7.85 -10.21
C LEU A 311 -8.20 -8.56 -11.34
N TYR A 312 -8.68 -9.74 -11.76
CA TYR A 312 -8.09 -10.47 -12.88
C TYR A 312 -8.08 -9.61 -14.15
N GLN A 313 -9.23 -9.04 -14.52
CA GLN A 313 -9.34 -8.15 -15.68
C GLN A 313 -8.45 -6.92 -15.53
N TYR A 314 -8.49 -6.25 -14.37
CA TYR A 314 -7.68 -5.07 -14.12
C TYR A 314 -6.18 -5.36 -14.26
N LEU A 315 -5.67 -6.41 -13.61
CA LEU A 315 -4.25 -6.76 -13.63
C LEU A 315 -3.77 -7.17 -15.03
N GLN A 316 -4.61 -7.83 -15.84
CA GLN A 316 -4.28 -8.18 -17.23
C GLN A 316 -4.12 -6.94 -18.14
N THR A 317 -4.74 -5.81 -17.79
CA THR A 317 -4.62 -4.57 -18.58
C THR A 317 -3.38 -3.74 -18.23
N GLN A 318 -2.66 -4.09 -17.16
CA GLN A 318 -1.53 -3.29 -16.68
C GLN A 318 -0.29 -3.53 -17.52
N LYS A 319 0.32 -2.43 -17.97
CA LYS A 319 1.56 -2.43 -18.76
C LYS A 319 2.75 -1.84 -18.03
N ILE A 320 2.55 -1.37 -16.80
CA ILE A 320 3.57 -0.68 -15.98
C ILE A 320 4.68 -1.66 -15.60
N ILE A 321 4.29 -2.87 -15.24
CA ILE A 321 5.18 -4.00 -14.97
C ILE A 321 4.53 -5.24 -15.61
N PRO A 322 5.29 -6.20 -16.15
CA PRO A 322 4.73 -7.48 -16.58
C PRO A 322 4.07 -8.18 -15.38
N ILE A 323 2.79 -8.55 -15.51
CA ILE A 323 2.04 -9.25 -14.45
C ILE A 323 1.57 -10.60 -14.96
N LYS A 324 2.01 -11.67 -14.30
CA LYS A 324 1.48 -13.03 -14.50
C LYS A 324 0.45 -13.31 -13.43
N VAL A 325 -0.81 -13.43 -13.86
CA VAL A 325 -1.94 -13.67 -12.95
C VAL A 325 -2.47 -15.09 -13.14
N LYS A 326 -2.46 -15.87 -12.06
CA LYS A 326 -3.21 -17.13 -11.97
C LYS A 326 -4.52 -16.86 -11.25
N LYS A 327 -5.64 -17.20 -11.89
CA LYS A 327 -6.97 -17.18 -11.26
C LYS A 327 -7.40 -18.61 -10.93
N LEU A 328 -7.78 -18.86 -9.68
CA LEU A 328 -8.59 -19.99 -9.27
C LEU A 328 -10.01 -19.48 -9.03
N ALA A 329 -10.91 -19.70 -10.00
CA ALA A 329 -12.33 -19.42 -9.83
C ALA A 329 -12.95 -20.40 -8.82
N THR A 330 -14.12 -20.09 -8.25
CA THR A 330 -14.73 -20.92 -7.21
C THR A 330 -14.93 -22.38 -7.64
N GLU A 331 -15.21 -22.64 -8.91
CA GLU A 331 -15.37 -23.98 -9.47
C GLU A 331 -14.06 -24.81 -9.43
N GLN A 332 -12.91 -24.16 -9.30
CA GLN A 332 -11.57 -24.76 -9.31
C GLN A 332 -10.81 -24.60 -7.99
N ALA A 333 -11.20 -23.64 -7.15
CA ALA A 333 -10.56 -23.31 -5.87
C ALA A 333 -10.95 -24.28 -4.74
N ASN A 334 -10.85 -25.58 -5.00
CA ASN A 334 -11.00 -26.59 -3.95
C ASN A 334 -9.76 -26.61 -3.03
N TYR A 335 -9.89 -27.27 -1.89
CA TYR A 335 -8.85 -27.35 -0.86
C TYR A 335 -7.50 -27.84 -1.40
N GLU A 336 -7.47 -28.94 -2.17
CA GLU A 336 -6.24 -29.54 -2.69
C GLU A 336 -5.58 -28.66 -3.75
N ALA A 337 -6.39 -28.04 -4.63
CA ALA A 337 -5.91 -27.12 -5.65
C ALA A 337 -5.25 -25.88 -5.04
N VAL A 338 -5.87 -25.30 -4.00
CA VAL A 338 -5.32 -24.14 -3.30
C VAL A 338 -4.05 -24.51 -2.54
N GLN A 339 -4.04 -25.63 -1.83
CA GLN A 339 -2.86 -26.13 -1.14
C GLN A 339 -1.67 -26.26 -2.12
N LYS A 340 -1.88 -26.92 -3.25
CA LYS A 340 -0.86 -27.12 -4.28
C LYS A 340 -0.30 -25.80 -4.83
N GLU A 341 -1.16 -24.82 -5.07
CA GLU A 341 -0.72 -23.50 -5.57
C GLU A 341 0.10 -22.73 -4.52
N LEU A 342 -0.29 -22.80 -3.24
CA LEU A 342 0.46 -22.17 -2.14
C LEU A 342 1.83 -22.83 -1.90
N GLU A 343 1.95 -24.14 -2.14
CA GLU A 343 3.23 -24.88 -2.05
C GLU A 343 4.19 -24.55 -3.20
N SER A 344 3.70 -24.05 -4.34
CA SER A 344 4.46 -23.96 -5.61
C SER A 344 5.60 -22.92 -5.66
N GLU A 345 5.91 -22.20 -4.56
CA GLU A 345 6.89 -21.10 -4.46
C GLU A 345 6.85 -20.03 -5.59
N SER A 346 5.73 -19.92 -6.31
CA SER A 346 5.70 -19.20 -7.59
C SER A 346 5.03 -17.82 -7.55
N TYR A 347 4.56 -17.37 -6.38
CA TYR A 347 3.77 -16.15 -6.27
C TYR A 347 4.42 -15.10 -5.38
N ASP A 348 4.32 -13.84 -5.80
CA ASP A 348 4.75 -12.68 -5.03
C ASP A 348 3.59 -12.11 -4.21
N ILE A 349 2.37 -12.21 -4.73
CA ILE A 349 1.13 -11.78 -4.07
C ILE A 349 0.11 -12.91 -4.12
N VAL A 350 -0.54 -13.17 -2.99
CA VAL A 350 -1.78 -13.96 -2.95
C VAL A 350 -2.92 -13.03 -2.54
N HIS A 351 -4.01 -13.08 -3.28
CA HIS A 351 -5.26 -12.44 -2.92
C HIS A 351 -6.34 -13.51 -2.79
N TYR A 352 -6.87 -13.63 -1.58
CA TYR A 352 -7.93 -14.55 -1.23
C TYR A 352 -9.23 -13.76 -0.98
N ALA A 353 -10.29 -14.14 -1.68
CA ALA A 353 -11.64 -13.66 -1.41
C ALA A 353 -12.51 -14.87 -1.03
N GLY A 354 -13.19 -14.80 0.12
CA GLY A 354 -13.99 -15.91 0.60
C GLY A 354 -14.29 -15.83 2.09
N HIS A 355 -14.62 -16.97 2.70
CA HIS A 355 -14.87 -17.03 4.14
C HIS A 355 -13.56 -17.23 4.93
N GLY A 356 -13.47 -16.53 6.05
CA GLY A 356 -12.50 -16.78 7.10
C GLY A 356 -13.24 -16.86 8.43
N TRP A 357 -12.65 -17.57 9.39
CA TRP A 357 -13.14 -17.59 10.76
C TRP A 357 -11.98 -17.41 11.74
N TYR A 358 -12.25 -16.69 12.81
CA TYR A 358 -11.29 -16.41 13.85
C TYR A 358 -11.73 -16.91 15.22
N ASP A 359 -10.79 -17.59 15.85
CA ASP A 359 -10.93 -18.09 17.21
C ASP A 359 -10.22 -17.13 18.17
N ALA A 360 -10.98 -16.24 18.82
CA ALA A 360 -10.41 -15.31 19.80
C ALA A 360 -9.82 -16.03 21.03
N GLY A 361 -10.31 -17.23 21.37
CA GLY A 361 -9.81 -18.01 22.49
C GLY A 361 -8.53 -18.78 22.16
N ASN A 362 -8.37 -19.18 20.89
CA ASN A 362 -7.17 -19.82 20.40
C ASN A 362 -6.90 -19.46 18.92
N PRO A 363 -6.23 -18.32 18.65
CA PRO A 363 -6.03 -17.81 17.28
C PRO A 363 -5.43 -18.81 16.29
N THR A 364 -4.68 -19.81 16.76
CA THR A 364 -4.11 -20.88 15.92
C THR A 364 -5.15 -21.82 15.30
N ASN A 365 -6.37 -21.85 15.85
CA ASN A 365 -7.52 -22.58 15.31
C ASN A 365 -8.27 -21.83 14.20
N SER A 366 -7.93 -20.56 13.94
CA SER A 366 -8.51 -19.78 12.85
C SER A 366 -8.33 -20.51 11.51
N TYR A 367 -9.24 -20.30 10.56
CA TYR A 367 -9.18 -21.01 9.28
C TYR A 367 -9.81 -20.26 8.12
N LEU A 368 -9.41 -20.65 6.91
CA LEU A 368 -10.10 -20.35 5.66
C LEU A 368 -10.93 -21.56 5.21
N LEU A 369 -12.06 -21.30 4.56
CA LEU A 369 -12.96 -22.36 4.07
C LEU A 369 -12.78 -22.58 2.58
N PHE A 370 -12.83 -23.85 2.17
CA PHE A 370 -12.78 -24.29 0.77
C PHE A 370 -13.75 -25.45 0.54
N TRP A 371 -14.20 -25.63 -0.70
CA TRP A 371 -14.87 -26.86 -1.11
C TRP A 371 -13.86 -28.03 -1.10
N ALA A 372 -14.32 -29.23 -0.75
CA ALA A 372 -13.49 -30.43 -0.86
C ALA A 372 -13.18 -30.77 -2.33
N GLU A 373 -14.15 -30.55 -3.23
CA GLU A 373 -14.07 -30.94 -4.62
C GLU A 373 -14.37 -29.76 -5.56
N ASN A 374 -14.06 -29.94 -6.85
CA ASN A 374 -14.38 -28.96 -7.89
C ASN A 374 -15.90 -28.72 -8.03
N ASN A 375 -16.27 -27.64 -8.69
CA ASN A 375 -17.65 -27.28 -9.03
C ASN A 375 -18.57 -27.15 -7.80
N LYS A 376 -18.03 -26.67 -6.67
CA LYS A 376 -18.78 -26.42 -5.42
C LYS A 376 -19.39 -27.70 -4.82
N GLN A 377 -18.67 -28.81 -4.94
CA GLN A 377 -19.11 -30.14 -4.48
C GLN A 377 -18.34 -30.60 -3.22
N GLY A 378 -18.90 -31.62 -2.57
CA GLY A 378 -18.34 -32.21 -1.35
C GLY A 378 -18.55 -31.37 -0.09
N SER A 379 -17.97 -31.83 1.02
CA SER A 379 -18.00 -31.13 2.30
C SER A 379 -17.09 -29.90 2.30
N LEU A 380 -17.37 -28.92 3.17
CA LEU A 380 -16.43 -27.82 3.40
C LEU A 380 -15.20 -28.28 4.18
N ARG A 381 -14.02 -27.85 3.73
CA ARG A 381 -12.72 -28.13 4.34
C ARG A 381 -12.15 -26.85 4.95
N LYS A 382 -11.51 -26.99 6.10
CA LYS A 382 -10.87 -25.90 6.85
C LYS A 382 -9.37 -25.96 6.63
N MET A 383 -8.77 -24.94 6.02
CA MET A 383 -7.33 -24.73 6.04
C MET A 383 -6.99 -23.90 7.27
N ARG A 384 -6.43 -24.55 8.30
CA ARG A 384 -6.18 -23.90 9.60
C ARG A 384 -4.94 -23.01 9.56
N ALA A 385 -4.85 -22.07 10.50
CA ALA A 385 -3.74 -21.15 10.64
C ALA A 385 -2.38 -21.90 10.70
N ALA A 386 -2.27 -22.95 11.52
CA ALA A 386 -1.03 -23.74 11.64
C ALA A 386 -0.62 -24.44 10.33
N GLU A 387 -1.60 -24.91 9.56
CA GLU A 387 -1.38 -25.50 8.24
C GLU A 387 -0.91 -24.43 7.25
N LEU A 388 -1.62 -23.30 7.19
CA LEU A 388 -1.25 -22.17 6.33
C LEU A 388 0.16 -21.66 6.65
N THR A 389 0.53 -21.56 7.93
CA THR A 389 1.91 -21.21 8.33
C THR A 389 2.91 -22.19 7.73
N THR A 390 2.62 -23.49 7.75
CA THR A 390 3.51 -24.53 7.21
C THR A 390 3.66 -24.39 5.69
N LEU A 391 2.54 -24.18 4.97
CA LEU A 391 2.55 -23.98 3.52
C LEU A 391 3.35 -22.72 3.14
N LEU A 392 3.17 -21.62 3.87
CA LEU A 392 3.77 -20.34 3.54
C LEU A 392 5.23 -20.19 3.95
N ARG A 393 5.76 -21.01 4.86
CA ARG A 393 7.17 -20.93 5.30
C ARG A 393 8.16 -21.04 4.15
N LYS A 394 7.84 -21.85 3.14
CA LYS A 394 8.69 -22.05 1.96
C LYS A 394 8.30 -21.17 0.77
N SER A 395 7.15 -20.51 0.81
CA SER A 395 6.68 -19.74 -0.35
C SER A 395 7.54 -18.49 -0.64
N SER A 396 7.39 -17.90 -1.82
CA SER A 396 7.98 -16.58 -2.14
C SER A 396 7.03 -15.40 -1.88
N ILE A 397 5.89 -15.66 -1.23
CA ILE A 397 4.78 -14.71 -1.08
C ILE A 397 5.21 -13.55 -0.19
N ARG A 398 5.07 -12.33 -0.70
CA ARG A 398 5.46 -11.09 -0.01
C ARG A 398 4.28 -10.32 0.55
N LEU A 399 3.12 -10.41 -0.12
CA LEU A 399 1.86 -9.85 0.33
C LEU A 399 0.78 -10.94 0.29
N PHE A 400 0.07 -11.08 1.41
CA PHE A 400 -1.17 -11.83 1.47
C PHE A 400 -2.35 -10.87 1.70
N TYR A 401 -3.25 -10.76 0.75
CA TYR A 401 -4.47 -9.96 0.86
C TYR A 401 -5.64 -10.89 1.20
N LEU A 402 -6.21 -10.73 2.39
CA LEU A 402 -7.33 -11.48 2.94
C LEU A 402 -8.63 -10.67 2.83
N SER A 403 -9.34 -10.81 1.71
CA SER A 403 -10.72 -10.35 1.57
C SER A 403 -11.68 -11.38 2.18
N SER A 404 -11.53 -11.61 3.49
CA SER A 404 -12.19 -12.72 4.18
C SER A 404 -12.82 -12.34 5.51
N CYS A 405 -14.01 -11.76 5.48
CA CYS A 405 -14.72 -11.33 6.70
C CYS A 405 -16.21 -11.67 6.73
N HIS A 406 -16.71 -12.50 5.81
CA HIS A 406 -18.12 -12.87 5.80
C HIS A 406 -18.39 -14.05 6.75
N GLY A 407 -18.70 -13.78 8.01
CA GLY A 407 -19.29 -14.74 8.94
C GLY A 407 -20.80 -14.54 9.02
N ALA A 408 -21.56 -14.88 7.97
CA ALA A 408 -23.02 -14.86 8.07
C ALA A 408 -23.48 -16.04 8.94
N ALA A 409 -24.13 -15.75 10.07
CA ALA A 409 -24.98 -16.72 10.77
C ALA A 409 -25.99 -17.25 9.75
N THR A 410 -25.86 -18.53 9.37
CA THR A 410 -26.95 -19.23 8.71
C THR A 410 -27.81 -19.88 9.78
N ALA A 411 -29.12 -19.77 9.58
CA ALA A 411 -30.18 -20.14 10.50
C ALA A 411 -30.36 -21.67 10.66
N ASP A 412 -29.28 -22.45 10.64
CA ASP A 412 -29.33 -23.92 10.64
C ASP A 412 -28.78 -24.55 11.95
N GLY A 413 -28.81 -23.80 13.06
CA GLY A 413 -28.70 -24.39 14.40
C GLY A 413 -27.34 -25.00 14.76
N THR A 414 -26.27 -24.71 14.02
CA THR A 414 -24.90 -24.89 14.52
C THR A 414 -24.43 -23.57 15.11
N ASP A 415 -24.26 -23.53 16.44
CA ASP A 415 -23.70 -22.40 17.18
C ASP A 415 -22.25 -22.12 16.69
N ILE A 416 -22.13 -21.36 15.61
CA ILE A 416 -20.87 -20.74 15.19
C ILE A 416 -20.95 -19.31 15.70
N ALA A 417 -20.38 -19.09 16.90
CA ALA A 417 -20.15 -17.75 17.40
C ALA A 417 -19.30 -16.98 16.38
N ILE A 418 -19.84 -15.85 15.89
CA ILE A 418 -19.23 -14.99 14.90
C ILE A 418 -18.23 -14.08 15.62
N ASN A 419 -16.94 -14.33 15.43
CA ASN A 419 -15.93 -13.31 15.63
C ASN A 419 -15.17 -13.21 14.29
N GLY A 420 -15.53 -12.22 13.47
CA GLY A 420 -15.14 -12.09 12.06
C GLY A 420 -13.75 -11.48 11.82
N ASP A 421 -12.91 -11.48 12.85
CA ASP A 421 -11.67 -10.72 12.87
C ASP A 421 -10.52 -11.49 12.20
N PHE A 422 -9.88 -10.97 11.16
CA PHE A 422 -8.87 -11.74 10.40
C PHE A 422 -7.54 -11.99 11.13
N LEU A 423 -7.37 -11.47 12.35
CA LEU A 423 -6.09 -11.39 13.05
C LEU A 423 -5.40 -12.73 13.27
N GLY A 424 -6.14 -13.80 13.57
CA GLY A 424 -5.53 -15.12 13.75
C GLY A 424 -4.88 -15.67 12.48
N MET A 425 -5.50 -15.42 11.31
CA MET A 425 -4.91 -15.76 10.02
C MET A 425 -3.74 -14.82 9.68
N ALA A 426 -3.88 -13.53 9.98
CA ALA A 426 -2.80 -12.55 9.77
C ALA A 426 -1.55 -12.91 10.57
N GLU A 427 -1.70 -13.22 11.85
CA GLU A 427 -0.59 -13.65 12.70
C GLU A 427 0.06 -14.91 12.13
N ALA A 428 -0.71 -15.92 11.74
CA ALA A 428 -0.20 -17.17 11.17
C ALA A 428 0.61 -16.94 9.88
N ILE A 429 0.17 -16.00 9.02
CA ILE A 429 0.87 -15.62 7.80
C ILE A 429 2.17 -14.87 8.11
N LEU A 430 2.13 -13.91 9.04
CA LEU A 430 3.31 -13.18 9.51
C LEU A 430 4.35 -14.12 10.14
N GLN A 431 3.91 -15.08 10.97
CA GLN A 431 4.74 -16.13 11.57
C GLN A 431 5.35 -17.08 10.55
N ALA A 432 4.76 -17.22 9.37
CA ALA A 432 5.36 -17.95 8.26
C ALA A 432 6.53 -17.19 7.61
N GLY A 433 6.75 -15.93 8.00
CA GLY A 433 7.75 -15.04 7.45
C GLY A 433 7.28 -14.27 6.22
N VAL A 434 5.97 -14.25 5.93
CA VAL A 434 5.40 -13.34 4.93
C VAL A 434 5.47 -11.90 5.48
N PRO A 435 6.11 -10.97 4.77
CA PRO A 435 6.33 -9.61 5.26
C PRO A 435 5.07 -8.79 5.49
N SER A 436 4.06 -8.96 4.64
CA SER A 436 2.91 -8.07 4.65
C SER A 436 1.59 -8.80 4.50
N VAL A 437 0.59 -8.38 5.28
CA VAL A 437 -0.77 -8.89 5.25
C VAL A 437 -1.75 -7.74 5.27
N VAL A 438 -2.71 -7.75 4.36
CA VAL A 438 -3.90 -6.88 4.43
C VAL A 438 -5.09 -7.77 4.75
N GLY A 439 -5.94 -7.35 5.68
CA GLY A 439 -7.26 -7.96 5.89
C GLY A 439 -8.20 -6.95 6.51
N PHE A 440 -9.38 -7.38 6.94
CA PHE A 440 -10.43 -6.49 7.44
C PHE A 440 -10.86 -6.86 8.86
N ARG A 441 -11.12 -5.85 9.67
CA ARG A 441 -11.58 -6.02 11.06
C ARG A 441 -12.98 -6.59 11.17
N ASP A 442 -13.84 -6.34 10.18
CA ASP A 442 -15.21 -6.87 10.12
C ASP A 442 -15.66 -7.07 8.66
N SER A 443 -16.84 -7.65 8.50
CA SER A 443 -17.57 -7.87 7.25
C SER A 443 -17.70 -6.56 6.46
N VAL A 444 -17.19 -6.59 5.23
CA VAL A 444 -17.35 -5.51 4.25
C VAL A 444 -18.50 -5.82 3.29
N ARG A 445 -19.19 -4.79 2.81
CA ARG A 445 -20.23 -4.98 1.79
C ARG A 445 -19.59 -5.45 0.49
N ASP A 446 -20.23 -6.39 -0.20
CA ASP A 446 -19.71 -7.04 -1.41
C ASP A 446 -19.20 -6.06 -2.46
N GLN A 447 -19.98 -5.03 -2.83
CA GLN A 447 -19.54 -4.06 -3.84
C GLN A 447 -18.35 -3.22 -3.38
N SER A 448 -18.29 -2.90 -2.08
CA SER A 448 -17.27 -2.05 -1.48
C SER A 448 -15.95 -2.81 -1.31
N ALA A 449 -16.01 -4.12 -1.03
CA ALA A 449 -14.86 -5.01 -1.02
C ALA A 449 -14.15 -5.03 -2.39
N VAL A 450 -14.91 -5.18 -3.48
CA VAL A 450 -14.37 -5.11 -4.85
C VAL A 450 -13.68 -3.77 -5.12
N GLN A 451 -14.34 -2.66 -4.75
CA GLN A 451 -13.82 -1.33 -5.03
C GLN A 451 -12.53 -1.02 -4.27
N ILE A 452 -12.49 -1.30 -2.95
CA ILE A 452 -11.31 -1.01 -2.15
C ILE A 452 -10.12 -1.87 -2.56
N ALA A 453 -10.33 -3.15 -2.89
CA ALA A 453 -9.27 -4.01 -3.41
C ALA A 453 -8.73 -3.47 -4.74
N LYS A 454 -9.62 -3.06 -5.67
CA LYS A 454 -9.19 -2.47 -6.94
C LYS A 454 -8.40 -1.18 -6.72
N TYR A 455 -8.86 -0.26 -5.88
CA TYR A 455 -8.14 0.98 -5.57
C TYR A 455 -6.80 0.73 -4.89
N PHE A 456 -6.71 -0.30 -4.04
CA PHE A 456 -5.47 -0.73 -3.43
C PHE A 456 -4.47 -1.21 -4.49
N TYR A 457 -4.85 -2.11 -5.40
CA TYR A 457 -3.96 -2.57 -6.47
C TYR A 457 -3.58 -1.45 -7.45
N GLU A 458 -4.52 -0.55 -7.78
CA GLU A 458 -4.23 0.64 -8.57
C GLU A 458 -3.12 1.48 -7.92
N SER A 459 -3.25 1.80 -6.64
CA SER A 459 -2.23 2.60 -5.96
C SER A 459 -0.94 1.79 -5.71
N LEU A 460 -1.00 0.50 -5.40
CA LEU A 460 0.20 -0.33 -5.22
C LEU A 460 1.05 -0.38 -6.48
N LEU A 461 0.44 -0.65 -7.64
CA LEU A 461 1.15 -0.71 -8.92
C LEU A 461 1.68 0.65 -9.35
N MET A 462 1.10 1.73 -8.86
CA MET A 462 1.53 3.10 -9.15
C MET A 462 2.60 3.63 -8.20
N ARG A 463 2.45 3.39 -6.89
CA ARG A 463 3.26 3.98 -5.81
C ARG A 463 4.31 3.02 -5.25
N GLY A 464 4.12 1.71 -5.40
CA GLY A 464 5.04 0.68 -4.90
C GLY A 464 5.09 0.53 -3.37
N ARG A 465 4.28 1.30 -2.63
CA ARG A 465 4.22 1.28 -1.16
C ARG A 465 2.86 0.79 -0.68
N LEU A 466 2.86 -0.20 0.20
CA LEU A 466 1.63 -0.83 0.71
C LEU A 466 0.81 0.09 1.62
N ASP A 467 1.48 0.85 2.48
CA ASP A 467 0.85 1.81 3.41
C ASP A 467 0.18 2.96 2.64
N VAL A 468 0.87 3.50 1.64
CA VAL A 468 0.32 4.52 0.72
C VAL A 468 -0.82 3.93 -0.11
N ALA A 469 -0.68 2.70 -0.61
CA ALA A 469 -1.70 2.05 -1.41
C ALA A 469 -3.01 1.87 -0.64
N LEU A 470 -2.92 1.46 0.63
CA LEU A 470 -4.10 1.35 1.48
C LEU A 470 -4.68 2.72 1.80
N TRP A 471 -3.86 3.71 2.14
CA TRP A 471 -4.32 5.08 2.39
C TRP A 471 -5.06 5.69 1.20
N ASP A 472 -4.50 5.63 0.00
CA ASP A 472 -5.15 6.11 -1.23
C ASP A 472 -6.50 5.41 -1.46
N ALA A 473 -6.56 4.09 -1.23
CA ALA A 473 -7.80 3.32 -1.36
C ALA A 473 -8.86 3.79 -0.35
N ARG A 474 -8.48 4.06 0.89
CA ARG A 474 -9.39 4.59 1.91
C ARG A 474 -9.90 5.98 1.55
N CYS A 475 -9.02 6.89 1.14
CA CYS A 475 -9.40 8.24 0.74
C CYS A 475 -10.40 8.24 -0.42
N LYS A 476 -10.22 7.36 -1.42
CA LYS A 476 -11.18 7.17 -2.51
C LYS A 476 -12.53 6.62 -2.03
N MET A 477 -12.52 5.65 -1.12
CA MET A 477 -13.74 5.04 -0.56
C MET A 477 -14.49 6.00 0.37
N ALA A 478 -13.78 6.82 1.13
CA ALA A 478 -14.31 7.73 2.15
C ALA A 478 -15.15 8.90 1.59
N ALA A 479 -15.27 9.01 0.26
CA ALA A 479 -16.26 9.87 -0.38
C ALA A 479 -17.71 9.50 0.01
N ASN A 480 -17.95 8.23 0.37
CA ASN A 480 -19.17 7.78 1.02
C ASN A 480 -18.84 7.28 2.44
N ARG A 481 -19.14 8.11 3.45
CA ARG A 481 -18.85 7.78 4.86
C ARG A 481 -19.86 6.82 5.49
N ASP A 482 -21.02 6.58 4.87
CA ASP A 482 -22.05 5.68 5.40
C ASP A 482 -21.67 4.20 5.27
N ASP A 483 -20.72 3.90 4.40
CA ASP A 483 -20.12 2.58 4.26
C ASP A 483 -18.81 2.51 5.07
N PRO A 484 -18.70 1.64 6.10
CA PRO A 484 -17.50 1.56 6.94
C PRO A 484 -16.30 0.90 6.24
N THR A 485 -16.42 0.44 4.99
CA THR A 485 -15.34 -0.27 4.28
C THR A 485 -14.05 0.54 4.18
N TRP A 486 -14.10 1.88 4.19
CA TRP A 486 -12.89 2.73 4.22
C TRP A 486 -12.16 2.68 5.57
N LEU A 487 -12.78 2.19 6.65
CA LEU A 487 -12.23 2.14 8.01
C LEU A 487 -11.68 0.75 8.36
N LEU A 488 -12.35 -0.30 7.91
CA LEU A 488 -12.14 -1.69 8.35
C LEU A 488 -10.81 -2.36 7.97
N PRO A 489 -10.15 -2.05 6.84
CA PRO A 489 -8.90 -2.71 6.49
C PRO A 489 -7.83 -2.53 7.57
N ILE A 490 -6.87 -3.43 7.64
CA ILE A 490 -5.68 -3.32 8.48
C ILE A 490 -4.50 -3.83 7.66
N LEU A 491 -3.40 -3.09 7.69
CA LEU A 491 -2.14 -3.48 7.07
C LEU A 491 -1.12 -3.83 8.15
N PHE A 492 -0.71 -5.09 8.19
CA PHE A 492 0.52 -5.50 8.85
C PHE A 492 1.66 -5.47 7.84
N ASN A 493 2.77 -4.84 8.19
CA ASN A 493 3.95 -4.72 7.35
C ASN A 493 5.21 -4.80 8.21
N GLN A 494 5.97 -5.89 8.07
CA GLN A 494 7.20 -6.16 8.84
C GLN A 494 8.46 -5.57 8.17
N ALA A 495 8.29 -4.47 7.43
CA ALA A 495 9.31 -3.85 6.57
C ALA A 495 9.79 -2.49 7.07
#